data_AF-A0AAD5FG28-F1
#
_entry.id   AF-A0AAD5FG28-F1
#
_cell.length_a   1.000
_cell.length_b   1.000
_cell.length_c   1.000
_cell.angle_alpha   90.00
_cell.angle_beta   90.00
_cell.angle_gamma   90.00
#
_symmetry.space_group_name_H-M   'P 1'
#
loop_
_entity.id
_entity.type
_entity.pdbx_description
1 polymer ?
#
loop_
_entity_poly.entity_id
_entity_poly.type
_entity_poly.pdbx_seq_one_letter_code
_entity_poly.pdbx_strand_id
1 'polypeptide(L)' 'MLVQSEGSLKTGVLTPVPAHTTFNMAVAVQGGLVVPYYPCEEQGWAVKLEELHRALHTAREQCNPMVLYIINPSLT' A
#
# COMPACT_ATOMS: atom_id res chain seq x y z
N MET A 1 -6.95 -11.79 0.68
CA MET A 1 -6.92 -10.62 -0.23
C MET A 1 -7.09 -11.15 -1.63
N LEU A 2 -8.06 -10.62 -2.39
CA LEU A 2 -8.22 -10.95 -3.80
C LEU A 2 -7.57 -9.83 -4.59
N VAL A 3 -6.34 -10.06 -5.06
CA VAL A 3 -5.69 -9.19 -6.04
C VAL A 3 -6.06 -9.75 -7.40
N GLN A 4 -6.88 -9.02 -8.16
CA GLN A 4 -7.19 -9.42 -9.52
C GLN A 4 -5.99 -9.10 -10.41
N SER A 5 -5.47 -10.11 -11.09
CA SER A 5 -4.44 -9.97 -12.13
C SER A 5 -5.05 -9.75 -13.52
N GLU A 6 -6.36 -9.90 -13.68
CA GLU A 6 -7.04 -9.81 -14.97
C GLU A 6 -7.66 -8.42 -15.16
N GLY A 7 -6.96 -7.61 -15.97
CA GLY A 7 -7.26 -6.22 -16.32
C GLY A 7 -6.05 -5.60 -17.04
N SER A 8 -6.19 -4.44 -17.68
CA SER A 8 -5.07 -3.78 -18.38
C SER A 8 -3.98 -3.27 -17.43
N LEU A 9 -4.31 -3.07 -16.14
CA LEU A 9 -3.42 -2.56 -15.10
C LEU A 9 -3.47 -3.48 -13.87
N LYS A 10 -2.31 -3.70 -13.24
CA LYS A 10 -2.19 -4.49 -12.01
C LYS A 10 -3.00 -3.84 -10.89
N THR A 11 -3.52 -4.64 -9.96
CA THR A 11 -4.11 -4.13 -8.71
C THR A 11 -3.02 -3.52 -7.83
N GLY A 12 -3.16 -2.25 -7.47
CA GLY A 12 -2.29 -1.53 -6.54
C GLY A 12 -2.75 -1.66 -5.10
N VAL A 13 -1.80 -1.92 -4.20
CA VAL A 13 -1.99 -2.01 -2.75
C VAL A 13 -1.14 -0.93 -2.08
N LEU A 14 -1.80 0.09 -1.54
CA LEU A 14 -1.16 1.12 -0.72
C LEU A 14 -0.74 0.48 0.62
N THR A 15 0.56 0.46 0.90
CA THR A 15 1.15 -0.29 2.02
C THR A 15 2.02 0.63 2.87
N PRO A 16 1.90 0.62 4.22
CA PRO A 16 2.75 1.42 5.08
C PRO A 16 4.20 0.96 4.99
N VAL A 17 5.14 1.87 5.18
CA VAL A 17 6.55 1.53 5.39
C VAL A 17 6.94 1.98 6.80
N PRO A 18 7.44 1.06 7.66
CA PRO A 18 7.65 -0.36 7.43
C PRO A 18 6.34 -1.19 7.44
N ALA A 19 6.36 -2.35 6.77
CA ALA A 19 5.30 -3.36 6.79
C ALA A 19 5.88 -4.79 6.83
N HIS A 20 5.02 -5.78 7.06
CA HIS A 20 5.42 -7.19 7.06
C HIS A 20 5.88 -7.64 5.66
N THR A 21 7.12 -8.11 5.54
CA THR A 21 7.68 -8.65 4.29
C THR A 21 6.80 -9.75 3.68
N THR A 22 6.21 -10.60 4.52
CA THR A 22 5.30 -11.67 4.08
C THR A 22 4.07 -11.13 3.36
N PHE A 23 3.54 -9.98 3.78
CA PHE A 23 2.41 -9.34 3.10
C PHE A 23 2.84 -8.83 1.71
N ASN A 24 3.98 -8.15 1.63
CA ASN A 24 4.51 -7.66 0.35
C ASN A 24 4.78 -8.80 -0.64
N MET A 25 5.33 -9.91 -0.16
CA MET A 25 5.51 -11.12 -0.98
C MET A 25 4.17 -11.69 -1.45
N ALA A 26 3.15 -11.75 -0.58
CA ALA A 26 1.83 -12.24 -0.95
C ALA A 26 1.17 -11.36 -2.03
N VAL A 27 1.31 -10.03 -1.95
CA VAL A 27 0.84 -9.10 -3.00
C VAL A 27 1.52 -9.42 -4.34
N ALA A 28 2.85 -9.57 -4.33
CA ALA A 28 3.63 -9.84 -5.53
C ALA A 28 3.31 -11.20 -6.17
N VAL A 29 3.17 -12.25 -5.36
CA VAL A 29 2.80 -13.61 -5.82
C VAL A 29 1.41 -13.62 -6.49
N GLN A 30 0.50 -12.74 -6.06
CA GLN A 30 -0.82 -12.59 -6.68
C GLN A 30 -0.83 -11.62 -7.88
N GLY A 31 0.34 -11.15 -8.34
CA GLY A 31 0.47 -10.25 -9.50
C GLY A 31 0.12 -8.79 -9.21
N GLY A 32 -0.03 -8.41 -7.94
CA GLY A 32 -0.31 -7.04 -7.52
C GLY A 32 0.94 -6.17 -7.48
N LEU A 33 0.73 -4.87 -7.31
CA LEU A 33 1.80 -3.88 -7.09
C LEU A 33 1.70 -3.33 -5.67
N VAL A 34 2.80 -3.42 -4.92
CA VAL A 34 2.94 -2.72 -3.63
C VAL A 34 3.28 -1.25 -3.92
N VAL A 35 2.51 -0.34 -3.34
CA VAL A 35 2.73 1.10 -3.44
C VAL A 35 2.96 1.66 -2.04
N PRO A 36 4.14 2.23 -1.74
CA PRO A 36 4.47 2.63 -0.38
C PRO A 36 3.79 3.96 0.01
N TYR A 37 3.34 4.03 1.26
CA TYR A 37 3.06 5.27 1.97
C TYR A 37 3.79 5.31 3.32
N TYR A 38 4.09 6.51 3.81
CA TYR A 38 4.98 6.72 4.95
C TYR A 38 4.27 7.41 6.12
N PRO A 39 3.87 6.66 7.17
CA PRO A 39 3.35 7.28 8.39
C PRO A 39 4.36 8.23 9.04
N CYS A 40 3.86 9.22 9.76
CA CYS A 40 4.71 10.24 10.39
C CYS A 40 5.26 9.74 11.73
N GLU A 41 6.52 9.31 11.74
CA GLU A 41 7.21 8.79 12.93
C GLU A 41 7.21 9.81 14.09
N GLU A 42 7.52 11.08 13.80
CA GLU A 42 7.53 12.18 14.77
C GLU A 42 6.16 12.44 15.43
N GLN A 43 5.08 11.95 14.82
CA GLN A 43 3.70 12.09 15.30
C GLN A 43 3.13 10.73 15.74
N GLY A 44 3.99 9.82 16.21
CA GLY A 44 3.57 8.51 16.73
C GLY A 44 3.01 7.60 15.65
N TRP A 45 3.65 7.58 14.47
CA TRP A 45 3.23 6.79 13.31
C TRP A 45 1.85 7.16 12.77
N ALA A 46 1.41 8.41 12.95
CA ALA A 46 0.15 8.90 12.41
C ALA A 46 0.16 8.88 10.88
N VAL A 47 -0.92 8.36 10.28
CA VAL A 47 -1.11 8.40 8.82
C VAL A 47 -1.72 9.73 8.43
N LYS A 48 -0.99 10.52 7.64
CA LYS A 48 -1.44 11.83 7.13
C LYS A 48 -2.21 11.66 5.83
N LEU A 49 -3.30 12.42 5.67
CA LEU A 49 -4.13 12.35 4.48
C LEU A 49 -3.37 12.83 3.23
N GLU A 50 -2.50 13.82 3.40
CA GLU A 50 -1.63 14.34 2.34
C GLU A 50 -0.70 13.24 1.80
N GLU A 51 -0.19 12.40 2.70
CA GLU A 51 0.68 11.27 2.33
C GLU A 51 -0.10 10.17 1.61
N LEU A 52 -1.33 9.86 2.05
CA LEU A 52 -2.19 8.91 1.33
C LEU A 52 -2.56 9.44 -0.07
N HIS A 53 -2.84 10.73 -0.21
CA HIS A 53 -3.09 11.35 -1.51
C HIS A 53 -1.86 11.28 -2.43
N ARG A 54 -0.66 11.55 -1.89
CA ARG A 54 0.60 11.40 -2.63
C ARG A 54 0.77 9.98 -3.14
N ALA A 55 0.65 8.98 -2.26
CA ALA A 55 0.80 7.58 -2.62
C ALA A 55 -0.27 7.11 -3.62
N LEU A 56 -1.52 7.56 -3.46
CA LEU A 56 -2.61 7.29 -4.40
C LEU A 56 -2.35 7.89 -5.79
N HIS A 57 -1.83 9.11 -5.85
CA HIS A 57 -1.48 9.74 -7.12
C HIS A 57 -0.37 8.96 -7.84
N THR A 58 0.72 8.63 -7.13
CA THR A 58 1.80 7.78 -7.67
C THR A 58 1.29 6.41 -8.12
N ALA A 59 0.36 5.81 -7.38
CA ALA A 59 -0.21 4.52 -7.75
C ALA A 59 -0.91 4.55 -9.11
N ARG A 60 -1.69 5.62 -9.39
CA ARG A 60 -2.47 5.76 -10.62
C ARG A 60 -1.62 5.84 -11.89
N GLU A 61 -0.33 6.18 -11.76
CA GLU A 61 0.60 6.19 -12.89
C GLU A 61 1.06 4.77 -13.29
N GLN A 62 0.93 3.79 -12.40
CA GLN A 62 1.56 2.47 -12.56
C GLN A 62 0.59 1.29 -12.40
N CYS A 63 -0.55 1.49 -11.76
CA CYS A 63 -1.50 0.45 -11.40
C CYS A 63 -2.91 1.02 -11.20
N ASN A 64 -3.88 0.13 -10.97
CA ASN A 64 -5.20 0.49 -10.49
C ASN A 64 -5.24 0.36 -8.95
N PRO A 65 -5.09 1.45 -8.17
CA PRO A 65 -5.10 1.38 -6.71
C PRO A 65 -6.50 1.00 -6.20
N MET A 66 -6.61 -0.17 -5.59
CA MET A 66 -7.89 -0.72 -5.11
C MET A 66 -7.87 -1.08 -3.62
N VAL A 67 -6.68 -1.18 -3.03
CA VAL A 67 -6.50 -1.67 -1.66
C VAL A 67 -5.66 -0.68 -0.87
N LEU A 68 -6.12 -0.37 0.34
CA LEU A 68 -5.33 0.29 1.39
C LEU A 68 -5.08 -0.74 2.49
N TYR A 69 -3.82 -1.08 2.71
CA TYR A 69 -3.39 -1.95 3.80
C TYR A 69 -3.03 -1.10 5.02
N ILE A 70 -3.56 -1.45 6.19
CA ILE A 70 -3.34 -0.74 7.45
C ILE A 70 -2.91 -1.76 8.50
N ILE A 71 -1.92 -1.41 9.31
CA ILE A 71 -1.48 -2.18 10.48
C ILE A 71 -1.92 -1.40 11.73
N ASN A 72 -2.81 -1.99 12.54
CA ASN A 72 -3.34 -1.38 13.76
C ASN A 72 -3.64 -2.47 14.82
N PRO A 73 -3.03 -2.45 16.02
CA PRO A 73 -2.03 -1.47 16.46
C PRO A 73 -0.76 -1.56 15.60
N SER A 74 -0.08 -0.43 15.45
CA SER A 74 1.27 -0.40 14.91
C SER A 74 2.21 -1.20 15.83
N LEU A 75 3.37 -1.60 15.33
CA LEU A 75 4.42 -2.24 16.13
C LEU A 75 5.03 -1.21 17.11
N THR A 76 4.27 -0.85 18.14
CA THR A 76 4.64 -0.06 19.31
C THR A 76 3.67 -0.40 20.43
#